data_AF-A0A1S2MCQ5-F1
#
_entry.id   AF-A0A1S2MCQ5-F1
#
_cell.length_a   1.000
_cell.length_b   1.000
_cell.length_c   1.000
_cell.angle_alpha   90.00
_cell.angle_beta   90.00
_cell.angle_gamma   90.00
#
_symmetry.space_group_name_H-M   'P 1'
#
loop_
_entity.id
_entity.type
_entity.pdbx_description
1 polymer ?
#
loop_
_entity_poly.entity_id
_entity_poly.type
_entity_poly.pdbx_seq_one_letter_code
_entity_poly.pdbx_strand_id
1 'polypeptide(L)' 'MEQSSINNSNNIEQVKRINAEIQILDMKKKQLQHELKTIQNNCSHDFVETELMRKCRKCKWTESVYY' A
#
# COMPACT_ATOMS: atom_id res chain seq x y z
N MET A 1 16.66 26.78 34.06
CA MET A 1 16.86 26.47 32.63
C MET A 1 16.68 24.97 32.45
N GLU A 2 15.45 24.46 32.29
CA GLU A 2 15.20 23.00 32.21
C GLU A 2 14.17 22.58 31.13
N GLN A 3 13.57 23.53 30.42
CA GLN A 3 12.49 23.26 29.47
C GLN A 3 12.97 22.63 28.14
N SER A 4 14.25 22.76 27.79
CA SER A 4 14.80 22.32 26.49
C SER A 4 14.93 20.79 26.38
N SER A 5 15.18 20.09 27.49
CA SER A 5 15.41 18.64 27.50
C SER A 5 14.13 17.83 27.34
N ILE A 6 13.01 18.32 27.88
CA ILE A 6 11.71 17.64 27.88
C ILE A 6 11.09 17.64 26.47
N ASN A 7 11.22 18.75 25.73
CA ASN A 7 10.68 18.85 24.37
C ASN A 7 11.40 17.92 23.38
N ASN A 8 12.70 17.68 23.56
CA ASN A 8 13.47 16.80 22.69
C ASN A 8 13.07 15.32 22.89
N SER A 9 12.89 14.89 24.15
CA SER A 9 12.44 13.53 24.46
C SER A 9 11.05 13.21 23.88
N ASN A 10 10.12 14.16 23.95
CA ASN A 10 8.77 13.98 23.38
C ASN A 10 8.80 13.82 21.84
N ASN A 11 9.66 14.59 21.16
CA ASN A 11 9.86 14.48 19.72
C ASN A 11 10.47 13.12 19.33
N ILE A 12 11.44 12.63 20.10
CA ILE A 12 12.06 11.32 19.87
C ILE A 12 11.02 10.19 20.01
N GLU A 13 10.18 10.23 21.06
CA GLU A 13 9.11 9.24 21.24
C GLU A 13 8.05 9.32 20.14
N GLN A 14 7.72 10.53 19.67
CA GLN A 14 6.82 10.69 18.52
C GLN A 14 7.42 10.10 17.24
N VAL A 15 8.70 10.34 16.96
CA VAL A 15 9.40 9.76 15.80
C VAL A 15 9.40 8.24 15.87
N LYS A 16 9.66 7.65 17.06
CA LYS A 16 9.60 6.20 17.26
C LYS A 16 8.20 5.64 16.97
N ARG A 17 7.15 6.28 17.47
CA ARG A 17 5.76 5.86 17.21
C ARG A 17 5.42 5.91 15.72
N ILE A 18 5.77 6.99 15.04
CA ILE A 18 5.53 7.15 13.60
C ILE A 18 6.28 6.07 12.82
N ASN A 19 7.54 5.80 13.14
CA ASN A 19 8.31 4.76 12.46
C ASN A 19 7.72 3.36 12.68
N ALA A 20 7.24 3.05 13.89
CA ALA A 20 6.56 1.79 14.16
C ALA A 20 5.26 1.67 13.35
N GLU A 21 4.48 2.74 13.26
CA GLU A 21 3.27 2.79 12.45
C GLU A 21 3.56 2.60 10.95
N ILE A 22 4.61 3.25 10.44
CA ILE A 22 5.08 3.06 9.06
C ILE A 22 5.41 1.58 8.80
N GLN A 23 6.12 0.92 9.72
CA GLN A 23 6.47 -0.50 9.58
C GLN A 23 5.23 -1.40 9.57
N ILE A 24 4.27 -1.15 10.46
CA ILE A 24 3.01 -1.91 10.51
C ILE A 24 2.21 -1.72 9.21
N LEU A 25 2.10 -0.49 8.72
CA LEU A 25 1.39 -0.18 7.48
C LEU A 25 2.07 -0.82 6.27
N ASP A 26 3.40 -0.83 6.20
CA ASP A 26 4.14 -1.47 5.12
C ASP A 26 3.95 -3.00 5.12
N MET A 27 3.97 -3.64 6.29
CA MET A 27 3.68 -5.07 6.42
C MET A 27 2.26 -5.38 5.95
N LYS A 28 1.27 -4.61 6.40
CA LYS A 28 -0.13 -4.79 5.99
C LYS A 28 -0.31 -4.57 4.49
N LYS A 29 0.35 -3.55 3.92
CA LYS A 29 0.35 -3.29 2.47
C LYS A 29 0.90 -4.49 1.70
N LYS A 30 2.04 -5.04 2.11
CA LYS A 30 2.65 -6.22 1.46
C LYS A 30 1.74 -7.43 1.52
N GLN A 31 1.10 -7.68 2.67
CA GLN A 31 0.13 -8.76 2.83
C GLN A 31 -1.05 -8.58 1.86
N LEU A 32 -1.68 -7.41 1.85
CA LEU A 32 -2.82 -7.12 0.96
C LEU A 32 -2.43 -7.22 -0.52
N GLN A 33 -1.23 -6.78 -0.88
CA GLN A 33 -0.71 -6.94 -2.24
C GLN A 33 -0.54 -8.41 -2.62
N HIS A 34 -0.07 -9.25 -1.70
CA HIS A 34 0.05 -10.70 -1.93
C HIS A 34 -1.33 -11.36 -2.09
N GLU A 35 -2.28 -11.05 -1.20
CA GLU A 35 -3.66 -11.56 -1.29
C GLU A 35 -4.33 -11.14 -2.60
N LEU A 36 -4.20 -9.87 -2.99
CA LEU A 36 -4.72 -9.36 -4.25
C LEU A 36 -4.10 -10.08 -5.44
N LYS A 37 -2.77 -10.29 -5.44
CA LYS A 37 -2.07 -11.00 -6.50
C LYS A 37 -2.55 -12.45 -6.61
N THR A 38 -2.79 -13.13 -5.48
CA THR A 38 -3.35 -14.49 -5.47
C THR A 38 -4.75 -14.53 -6.07
N ILE A 39 -5.63 -13.60 -5.69
CA ILE A 39 -6.97 -13.47 -6.28
C ILE A 39 -6.88 -13.23 -7.79
N GLN A 40 -5.97 -12.35 -8.20
CA GLN A 40 -5.79 -11.99 -9.58
C GLN A 40 -5.26 -13.15 -10.42
N ASN A 41 -4.25 -13.87 -9.95
CA ASN A 41 -3.68 -15.05 -10.63
C ASN A 41 -4.70 -16.18 -10.80
N ASN A 42 -5.64 -16.31 -9.86
CA ASN A 42 -6.68 -17.34 -9.89
C ASN A 42 -7.98 -16.85 -10.55
N CYS A 43 -8.00 -15.63 -11.06
CA CYS A 43 -9.18 -15.06 -11.71
C CYS A 43 -9.26 -15.54 -13.16
N SER A 44 -10.39 -16.13 -13.57
CA SER A 44 -10.74 -16.24 -14.99
C SER A 44 -11.10 -14.85 -15.51
N HIS A 45 -10.06 -14.11 -15.92
CA HIS A 45 -10.15 -12.70 -16.27
C HIS A 45 -11.24 -12.44 -17.31
N ASP A 46 -11.94 -11.32 -17.11
CA ASP A 46 -12.99 -10.83 -17.99
C ASP A 46 -12.74 -9.34 -18.18
N PHE A 47 -11.88 -9.05 -19.14
CA PHE A 47 -11.38 -7.70 -19.41
C PHE A 47 -12.40 -6.90 -20.23
N VAL A 48 -12.60 -5.66 -19.80
CA VAL A 48 -13.25 -4.63 -20.61
C VAL A 48 -12.16 -3.62 -21.00
N GLU A 49 -12.03 -3.41 -22.30
CA GLU A 49 -11.04 -2.51 -22.87
C GLU A 49 -11.60 -1.10 -23.03
N THR A 50 -10.71 -0.13 -22.90
CA THR A 50 -10.87 1.28 -23.26
C THR A 50 -9.73 1.63 -24.22
N GLU A 51 -9.75 2.83 -24.78
CA GLU A 51 -8.69 3.28 -25.71
C GLU A 51 -7.27 3.14 -25.13
N LEU A 52 -7.10 3.30 -23.81
CA LEU A 52 -5.77 3.33 -23.17
C LEU A 52 -5.43 2.13 -22.29
N MET A 53 -6.43 1.39 -21.84
CA MET A 53 -6.23 0.30 -20.89
C MET A 53 -7.34 -0.75 -20.96
N ARG A 54 -7.05 -1.94 -20.46
CA ARG A 54 -8.03 -2.96 -20.17
C ARG A 54 -8.14 -3.21 -18.67
N LYS A 55 -9.35 -3.43 -18.18
CA LYS A 55 -9.62 -3.70 -16.76
C LYS A 55 -10.52 -4.90 -16.58
N CYS A 56 -10.11 -5.85 -15.75
CA CYS A 56 -10.92 -7.00 -15.39
C CYS A 56 -12.12 -6.55 -14.55
N ARG A 57 -13.34 -6.91 -14.96
CA ARG A 57 -14.57 -6.57 -14.21
C ARG A 57 -14.60 -7.20 -12.81
N LYS A 58 -13.97 -8.36 -12.65
CA LYS A 58 -13.97 -9.20 -11.44
C LYS A 58 -12.87 -8.77 -10.47
N CYS A 59 -11.61 -9.04 -10.79
CA CYS A 59 -10.46 -8.81 -9.90
C CYS A 59 -9.83 -7.41 -10.03
N LYS A 60 -10.37 -6.56 -10.92
CA LYS A 60 -9.92 -5.18 -11.16
C LYS A 60 -8.46 -5.03 -11.63
N TRP A 61 -7.81 -6.13 -12.03
CA TRP A 61 -6.53 -6.10 -12.73
C TRP A 61 -6.62 -5.14 -13.90
N THR A 62 -5.65 -4.23 -14.00
CA THR A 62 -5.64 -3.17 -15.01
C THR A 62 -4.29 -3.19 -15.72
N GLU A 63 -4.33 -3.17 -17.05
CA GLU A 63 -3.14 -3.14 -17.91
C GLU A 63 -3.30 -2.07 -18.97
N SER A 64 -2.22 -1.36 -19.29
CA SER A 64 -2.15 -0.53 -20.48
C SER A 64 -2.21 -1.41 -21.72
N VAL A 65 -2.90 -0.95 -22.77
CA VAL A 65 -2.94 -1.65 -24.07
C VAL A 65 -1.89 -1.13 -25.07
N TYR A 66 -1.05 -0.18 -24.65
CA TYR A 66 0.08 0.33 -25.43
C TYR A 66 1.41 -0.25 -24.94
N TYR A 67 2.27 -0.66 -25.88
CA TYR A 67 3.62 -1.21 -25.66
C TYR A 67 4.69 -0.12 -25.69
#